data_AF-A0A0M2VNA9-F1
#
_entry.id   AF-A0A0M2VNA9-F1
#
_cell.length_a   1.000
_cell.length_b   1.000
_cell.length_c   1.000
_cell.angle_alpha   90.00
_cell.angle_beta   90.00
_cell.angle_gamma   90.00
#
_symmetry.space_group_name_H-M   'P 1'
#
loop_
_entity.id
_entity.type
_entity.pdbx_description
1 polymer ?
#
loop_
_entity_poly.entity_id
_entity_poly.type
_entity_poly.pdbx_seq_one_letter_code
_entity_poly.pdbx_strand_id
1 'polypeptide(L)'
;MSIFPKTGELDAIYHQLKTALPNSAKVYRKSDLPARWHYQQSKRVAPLLIIPEPGWRLMQQSQYQRWLQRTDKQAVTGSHGYDNIAPEMQAIFIGHGPAFAKGQQIPAFANIQLYNLMCAILGITPALNDGDLTWAEQILKQDQGAKE
;
A
#
# COMPACT_ATOMS: atom_id res chain seq x y z
N MET A 1 1.32 11.24 5.57
CA MET A 1 0.49 12.33 6.15
C MET A 1 -0.13 13.14 5.04
N SER A 2 -1.45 13.30 5.06
CA SER A 2 -2.21 14.06 4.06
C SER A 2 -2.39 15.51 4.52
N ILE A 3 -2.14 16.48 3.63
CA ILE A 3 -2.29 17.90 3.92
C ILE A 3 -3.20 18.54 2.88
N PHE A 4 -4.23 19.25 3.36
CA PHE A 4 -5.16 20.04 2.55
C PHE A 4 -4.92 21.53 2.83
N PRO A 5 -4.06 22.21 2.04
CA PRO A 5 -3.83 23.65 2.16
C PRO A 5 -5.11 24.46 1.99
N LYS A 6 -5.16 25.65 2.59
CA LYS A 6 -6.18 26.63 2.20
C LYS A 6 -5.88 27.13 0.78
N THR A 7 -6.91 27.71 0.15
CA THR A 7 -6.79 28.29 -1.20
C THR A 7 -5.63 29.27 -1.28
N GLY A 8 -4.74 29.09 -2.25
CA GLY A 8 -3.57 29.95 -2.47
C GLY A 8 -2.32 29.59 -1.65
N GLU A 9 -2.38 28.65 -0.70
CA GLU A 9 -1.25 28.31 0.19
C GLU A 9 -0.43 27.10 -0.27
N LEU A 10 -0.85 26.40 -1.32
CA LEU A 10 -0.28 25.11 -1.74
C LEU A 10 1.24 25.15 -1.95
N ASP A 11 1.72 26.06 -2.79
CA ASP A 11 3.14 26.11 -3.15
C ASP A 11 4.00 26.62 -1.99
N ALA A 12 3.52 27.63 -1.25
CA ALA A 12 4.22 28.12 -0.07
C ALA A 12 4.43 27.01 0.97
N ILE A 13 3.38 26.24 1.27
CA ILE A 13 3.46 25.09 2.19
C ILE A 13 4.35 23.99 1.63
N TYR A 14 4.25 23.67 0.33
CA TYR A 14 5.10 22.66 -0.31
C TYR A 14 6.59 22.99 -0.13
N HIS A 15 6.99 24.23 -0.46
CA HIS A 15 8.38 24.66 -0.36
C HIS A 15 8.86 24.68 1.08
N GLN A 16 8.04 25.19 2.01
CA GLN A 16 8.39 25.19 3.43
C GLN A 16 8.61 23.76 3.96
N LEU A 17 7.72 22.82 3.63
CA LEU A 17 7.87 21.42 4.05
C LEU A 17 9.10 20.76 3.43
N LYS A 18 9.37 21.01 2.13
CA LYS A 18 10.55 20.50 1.44
C LYS A 18 11.87 20.95 2.08
N THR A 19 11.91 22.17 2.60
CA THR A 19 13.11 22.72 3.27
C THR A 19 13.21 22.31 4.74
N ALA A 20 12.08 22.26 5.45
CA ALA A 20 12.07 22.03 6.90
C ALA A 20 12.16 20.56 7.30
N LEU A 21 11.70 19.64 6.45
CA LEU A 21 11.71 18.20 6.76
C LEU A 21 13.05 17.55 6.41
N PRO A 22 13.49 16.55 7.19
CA PRO A 22 14.67 15.77 6.85
C PRO A 22 14.44 14.96 5.56
N ASN A 23 15.53 14.52 4.92
CA ASN A 23 15.48 13.71 3.69
C ASN A 23 14.69 12.40 3.87
N SER A 24 14.59 11.88 5.10
CA SER A 24 13.79 10.71 5.45
C SER A 24 12.28 10.95 5.42
N ALA A 25 11.81 12.17 5.11
CA ALA A 25 10.40 12.50 4.91
C ALA A 25 10.20 13.18 3.56
N LYS A 26 9.71 12.42 2.58
CA LYS A 26 9.51 12.89 1.21
C LYS A 26 8.17 13.60 1.07
N VAL A 27 8.20 14.82 0.54
CA VAL A 27 7.01 15.64 0.25
C VAL A 27 6.69 15.54 -1.23
N TYR A 28 5.46 15.11 -1.54
CA TYR A 28 4.93 15.00 -2.89
C TYR A 28 3.76 15.96 -3.07
N ARG A 29 3.73 16.66 -4.21
CA ARG A 29 2.43 17.09 -4.75
C ARG A 29 1.70 15.87 -5.27
N LYS A 30 0.37 15.93 -5.30
CA LYS A 30 -0.46 14.87 -5.86
C LYS A 30 -0.04 14.45 -7.27
N SER A 31 0.34 15.42 -8.12
CA SER A 31 0.84 15.20 -9.49
C SER A 31 2.18 14.47 -9.55
N ASP A 32 2.96 14.53 -8.47
CA ASP A 32 4.35 14.04 -8.44
C ASP A 32 4.44 12.67 -7.77
N LEU A 33 3.31 12.09 -7.33
CA LEU A 33 3.29 10.77 -6.74
C LEU A 33 3.79 9.74 -7.78
N PRO A 34 4.48 8.67 -7.35
CA PRO A 34 4.86 7.58 -8.25
C PRO A 34 3.63 6.98 -8.93
N ALA A 35 3.67 6.83 -10.27
CA ALA A 35 2.57 6.23 -11.04
C ALA A 35 2.25 4.80 -10.56
N ARG A 36 3.28 4.02 -10.21
CA ARG A 36 3.17 2.65 -9.67
C ARG A 36 2.36 2.52 -8.38
N TRP A 37 2.08 3.62 -7.67
CA TRP A 37 1.23 3.58 -6.48
C TRP A 37 -0.26 3.54 -6.83
N HIS A 38 -0.64 3.88 -8.07
CA HIS A 38 -2.05 3.99 -8.48
C HIS A 38 -2.89 4.88 -7.54
N TYR A 39 -2.25 5.88 -6.89
CA TYR A 39 -2.84 6.64 -5.78
C TYR A 39 -3.11 8.12 -6.12
N GLN A 40 -3.26 8.47 -7.40
CA GLN A 40 -3.35 9.87 -7.84
C GLN A 40 -4.75 10.29 -8.28
N GLN A 41 -5.54 9.36 -8.82
CA GLN A 41 -6.72 9.73 -9.62
C GLN A 41 -7.96 10.06 -8.79
N SER A 42 -7.96 9.79 -7.48
CA SER A 42 -9.11 10.06 -6.61
C SER A 42 -9.14 11.50 -6.11
N LYS A 43 -10.31 12.13 -6.10
CA LYS A 43 -10.53 13.46 -5.50
C LYS A 43 -10.26 13.50 -3.99
N ARG A 44 -10.26 12.35 -3.32
CA ARG A 44 -9.98 12.21 -1.87
C ARG A 44 -8.48 12.25 -1.54
N VAL A 45 -7.62 12.09 -2.54
CA VAL A 45 -6.17 12.21 -2.37
C VAL A 45 -5.83 13.69 -2.20
N ALA A 46 -5.16 13.99 -1.10
CA ALA A 46 -4.80 15.34 -0.72
C ALA A 46 -3.84 16.01 -1.72
N PRO A 47 -3.88 17.35 -1.86
CA PRO A 47 -2.95 18.08 -2.73
C PRO A 47 -1.47 17.83 -2.40
N LEU A 48 -1.16 17.65 -1.11
CA LEU A 48 0.17 17.31 -0.62
C LEU A 48 0.15 16.03 0.22
N LEU A 49 1.15 15.19 0.00
CA LEU A 49 1.36 13.96 0.75
C LEU A 49 2.81 13.91 1.24
N ILE A 50 3.00 13.64 2.53
CA ILE A 50 4.32 13.40 3.11
C ILE A 50 4.44 11.91 3.43
N ILE A 51 5.44 11.25 2.86
CA ILE A 51 5.73 9.83 3.09
C ILE A 51 7.10 9.73 3.78
N PRO A 52 7.15 9.29 5.05
CA PRO A 52 8.41 8.99 5.72
C PRO A 52 9.01 7.68 5.19
N GLU A 53 10.32 7.53 5.33
CA GLU A 53 11.01 6.25 5.14
C GLU A 53 10.66 5.27 6.27
N PRO A 54 10.75 3.94 6.02
CA PRO A 54 10.55 2.93 7.06
C PRO A 54 11.36 3.24 8.33
N GLY A 55 10.75 3.04 9.50
CA GLY A 55 11.33 3.38 10.80
C GLY A 55 11.05 4.81 11.28
N TRP A 56 10.59 5.70 10.41
CA TRP A 56 10.20 7.07 10.78
C TRP A 56 8.69 7.23 10.90
N ARG A 57 8.26 8.09 11.83
CA ARG A 57 6.85 8.48 11.98
C ARG A 57 6.69 9.98 11.91
N LEU A 58 5.64 10.42 11.22
CA LEU A 58 5.21 11.82 11.23
C LEU A 58 4.22 12.04 12.37
N MET A 59 4.49 13.04 13.21
CA MET A 59 3.59 13.48 14.26
C MET A 59 3.46 14.99 14.21
N GLN A 60 2.27 15.52 14.48
CA GLN A 60 2.13 16.95 14.72
C GLN A 60 2.85 17.30 16.02
N GLN A 61 3.47 18.48 16.06
CA GLN A 61 4.23 18.93 17.23
C GLN A 61 3.41 18.88 18.53
N SER A 62 2.15 19.31 18.50
CA SER A 62 1.27 19.28 19.67
C SER A 62 0.97 17.85 20.16
N GLN A 63 0.90 16.87 19.25
CA GLN A 63 0.73 15.46 19.58
C GLN A 63 2.01 14.88 20.18
N TYR A 64 3.17 15.26 19.63
CA TYR A 64 4.46 14.87 20.16
C TYR A 64 4.69 15.41 21.58
N GLN A 65 4.36 16.69 21.83
CA GLN A 65 4.45 17.28 23.16
C GLN A 65 3.53 16.58 24.17
N ARG A 66 2.29 16.26 23.78
CA ARG A 66 1.38 15.46 24.61
C ARG A 66 1.94 14.06 24.89
N TRP A 67 2.55 13.42 23.89
CA TRP A 67 3.17 12.10 24.07
C TRP A 67 4.33 12.14 25.06
N LEU A 68 5.15 13.19 25.05
CA LEU A 68 6.26 13.36 26.00
C LEU A 68 5.80 13.48 27.47
N GLN A 69 4.60 13.99 27.70
CA GLN A 69 4.03 14.22 29.04
C GLN A 69 3.33 12.98 29.63
N ARG A 70 3.09 11.92 28.84
CA ARG A 70 2.46 10.70 29.35
C ARG A 70 3.37 9.98 30.33
N THR A 71 2.80 9.46 31.42
CA THR A 71 3.50 8.64 32.41
C THR A 71 3.53 7.16 32.00
N ASP A 72 2.59 6.75 31.15
CA ASP A 72 2.41 5.40 30.61
C ASP A 72 2.94 5.30 29.16
N LYS A 73 4.18 5.74 28.94
CA LYS A 73 4.80 5.73 27.60
C LYS A 73 4.99 4.30 27.09
N GLN A 74 3.95 3.71 26.51
CA GLN A 74 4.14 2.57 25.64
C GLN A 74 4.87 3.06 24.40
N ALA A 75 6.09 2.56 24.19
CA ALA A 75 6.79 2.77 22.94
C ALA A 75 5.94 2.13 21.84
N VAL A 76 5.49 2.94 20.87
CA VAL A 76 4.90 2.35 19.67
C VAL A 76 6.07 1.82 18.85
N THR A 77 6.33 0.53 18.97
CA THR A 77 7.51 -0.13 18.42
C THR A 77 7.37 -0.51 16.93
N GLY A 78 6.16 -0.40 16.37
CA GLY A 78 5.87 -0.73 14.98
C GLY A 78 4.95 0.27 14.31
N SER A 79 5.07 0.40 12.99
CA SER A 79 4.20 1.22 12.15
C SER A 79 4.21 0.69 10.72
N HIS A 80 3.20 1.05 9.93
CA HIS A 80 3.08 0.68 8.53
C HIS A 80 2.50 1.85 7.70
N GLY A 81 2.27 1.61 6.41
CA GLY A 81 1.75 2.63 5.47
C GLY A 81 2.85 3.40 4.73
N TYR A 82 4.05 2.84 4.66
CA TYR A 82 5.15 3.35 3.83
C TYR A 82 4.96 2.93 2.37
N ASP A 83 6.01 3.09 1.58
CA ASP A 83 6.08 2.62 0.22
C ASP A 83 5.79 1.11 0.10
N ASN A 84 4.90 0.71 -0.81
CA ASN A 84 4.43 -0.66 -0.93
C ASN A 84 5.49 -1.65 -1.44
N ILE A 85 6.62 -1.16 -1.96
CA ILE A 85 7.76 -2.01 -2.36
C ILE A 85 8.82 -2.14 -1.25
N ALA A 86 8.67 -1.43 -0.12
CA ALA A 86 9.56 -1.59 1.00
C ALA A 86 9.48 -3.05 1.51
N PRO A 87 10.60 -3.72 1.81
CA PRO A 87 10.61 -5.09 2.33
C PRO A 87 9.72 -5.26 3.56
N GLU A 88 9.69 -4.26 4.45
CA GLU A 88 8.91 -4.25 5.68
C GLU A 88 7.41 -4.15 5.45
N MET A 89 6.97 -3.73 4.26
CA MET A 89 5.56 -3.60 3.87
C MET A 89 5.04 -4.80 3.08
N GLN A 90 5.88 -5.79 2.79
CA GLN A 90 5.45 -7.01 2.12
C GLN A 90 4.61 -7.88 3.06
N ALA A 91 3.59 -8.53 2.51
CA ALA A 91 2.70 -9.42 3.24
C ALA A 91 2.87 -10.87 2.78
N ILE A 92 2.32 -11.80 3.56
CA ILE A 92 2.33 -13.23 3.24
C ILE A 92 1.11 -13.63 2.41
N PHE A 93 1.28 -14.62 1.55
CA PHE A 93 0.19 -15.34 0.89
C PHE A 93 0.42 -16.84 1.01
N ILE A 94 -0.59 -17.57 1.48
CA ILE A 94 -0.57 -19.02 1.58
C ILE A 94 -1.91 -19.55 1.06
N GLY A 95 -1.86 -20.35 -0.02
CA GLY A 95 -3.02 -21.05 -0.55
C GLY A 95 -2.94 -22.54 -0.21
N HIS A 96 -4.01 -23.09 0.37
CA HIS A 96 -4.13 -24.51 0.66
C HIS A 96 -5.55 -24.99 0.35
N GLY A 97 -5.67 -26.04 -0.45
CA GLY A 97 -6.95 -26.62 -0.84
C GLY A 97 -6.86 -27.37 -2.18
N PRO A 98 -7.96 -27.97 -2.65
CA PRO A 98 -7.97 -28.77 -3.88
C PRO A 98 -7.66 -27.97 -5.14
N ALA A 99 -7.92 -26.66 -5.13
CA ALA A 99 -7.65 -25.76 -6.24
C ALA A 99 -6.16 -25.38 -6.38
N PHE A 100 -5.36 -25.52 -5.30
CA PHE A 100 -3.94 -25.15 -5.30
C PHE A 100 -3.05 -26.39 -5.50
N ALA A 101 -1.94 -26.22 -6.21
CA ALA A 101 -0.92 -27.27 -6.27
C ALA A 101 -0.22 -27.44 -4.92
N LYS A 102 0.14 -28.69 -4.58
CA LYS A 102 0.82 -29.00 -3.32
C LYS A 102 2.31 -28.63 -3.41
N GLY A 103 2.82 -27.95 -2.38
CA GLY A 103 4.25 -27.66 -2.23
C GLY A 103 4.82 -26.67 -3.24
N GLN A 104 3.97 -25.98 -4.01
CA GLN A 104 4.41 -24.99 -4.99
C GLN A 104 4.75 -23.67 -4.30
N GLN A 105 5.92 -23.11 -4.63
CA GLN A 105 6.26 -21.71 -4.36
C GLN A 105 6.01 -20.90 -5.62
N ILE A 106 5.47 -19.70 -5.45
CA ILE A 106 5.15 -18.78 -6.54
C ILE A 106 5.93 -17.47 -6.35
N PRO A 107 6.25 -16.73 -7.42
CA PRO A 107 6.86 -15.40 -7.30
C PRO A 107 5.96 -14.44 -6.50
N ALA A 108 6.57 -13.42 -5.90
CA ALA A 108 5.83 -12.33 -5.29
C ALA A 108 4.91 -11.64 -6.31
N PHE A 109 3.73 -11.22 -5.87
CA PHE A 109 2.70 -10.64 -6.72
C PHE A 109 1.93 -9.54 -5.99
N ALA A 110 1.25 -8.68 -6.74
CA ALA A 110 0.41 -7.63 -6.17
C ALA A 110 -0.93 -8.19 -5.68
N ASN A 111 -1.37 -7.78 -4.49
CA ASN A 111 -2.61 -8.27 -3.88
C ASN A 111 -3.89 -7.98 -4.70
N ILE A 112 -3.85 -7.08 -5.67
CA ILE A 112 -4.94 -6.82 -6.62
C ILE A 112 -5.35 -8.08 -7.41
N GLN A 113 -4.43 -9.05 -7.53
CA GLN A 113 -4.70 -10.32 -8.21
C GLN A 113 -5.62 -11.27 -7.42
N LEU A 114 -5.73 -11.08 -6.10
CA LEU A 114 -6.48 -11.98 -5.22
C LEU A 114 -7.97 -12.03 -5.56
N TYR A 115 -8.55 -10.93 -6.05
CA TYR A 115 -9.97 -10.89 -6.41
C TYR A 115 -10.28 -11.87 -7.56
N ASN A 116 -9.49 -11.85 -8.64
CA ASN A 116 -9.64 -12.77 -9.76
C ASN A 116 -9.39 -14.23 -9.32
N LEU A 117 -8.40 -14.47 -8.46
CA LEU A 117 -8.13 -15.79 -7.89
C LEU A 117 -9.33 -16.34 -7.10
N MET A 118 -9.93 -15.53 -6.23
CA MET A 118 -11.13 -15.94 -5.48
C MET A 118 -12.31 -16.22 -6.41
N CYS A 119 -12.51 -15.39 -7.45
CA CYS A 119 -13.56 -15.61 -8.43
C CYS A 119 -13.38 -16.93 -9.20
N ALA A 120 -12.15 -17.23 -9.62
CA ALA A 120 -11.82 -18.48 -10.31
C ALA A 120 -12.08 -19.71 -9.44
N ILE A 121 -11.69 -19.68 -8.15
CA ILE A 121 -11.94 -20.77 -7.20
C ILE A 121 -13.44 -20.99 -6.97
N LEU A 122 -14.23 -19.92 -6.93
CA LEU A 122 -15.68 -19.97 -6.72
C LEU A 122 -16.48 -20.27 -7.99
N GLY A 123 -15.85 -20.26 -9.17
CA GLY A 123 -16.55 -20.41 -10.45
C GLY A 123 -17.47 -19.25 -10.80
N ILE A 124 -17.13 -18.02 -10.37
CA ILE A 124 -17.93 -16.81 -10.66
C ILE A 124 -17.20 -15.88 -11.63
N THR A 125 -17.96 -15.16 -12.46
CA THR A 125 -17.41 -14.15 -13.36
C THR A 125 -16.97 -12.92 -12.56
N PRO A 126 -15.68 -12.52 -12.60
CA PRO A 126 -15.22 -11.32 -11.91
C PRO A 126 -15.81 -10.07 -12.55
N ALA A 127 -16.12 -9.05 -11.74
CA ALA A 127 -16.37 -7.71 -12.24
C ALA A 127 -15.08 -7.05 -12.74
N LEU A 128 -15.20 -5.95 -13.50
CA LEU A 128 -14.04 -5.17 -13.94
C LEU A 128 -13.19 -4.72 -12.75
N ASN A 129 -11.90 -5.00 -12.80
CA ASN A 129 -10.92 -4.69 -11.75
C ASN A 129 -9.52 -4.53 -12.34
N ASP A 130 -8.54 -4.13 -11.51
CA ASP A 130 -7.17 -3.83 -11.95
C ASP A 130 -6.24 -5.07 -12.00
N GLY A 131 -6.73 -6.24 -11.60
CA GLY A 131 -6.00 -7.51 -11.68
C GLY A 131 -5.93 -8.07 -13.10
N ASP A 132 -4.93 -8.91 -13.35
CA ASP A 132 -4.79 -9.68 -14.58
C ASP A 132 -5.72 -10.90 -14.50
N LEU A 133 -6.62 -11.02 -15.49
CA LEU A 133 -7.60 -12.11 -15.55
C LEU A 133 -6.96 -13.48 -15.75
N THR A 134 -5.78 -13.53 -16.38
CA THR A 134 -5.07 -14.78 -16.71
C THR A 134 -4.18 -15.27 -15.56
N TRP A 135 -3.89 -14.40 -14.58
CA TRP A 135 -2.96 -14.72 -13.50
C TRP A 135 -3.45 -15.87 -12.62
N ALA A 136 -4.75 -15.92 -12.34
CA ALA A 136 -5.33 -16.98 -11.51
C ALA A 136 -5.07 -18.38 -12.09
N GLU A 137 -5.18 -18.53 -13.40
CA GLU A 137 -4.95 -19.80 -14.12
C GLU A 137 -3.50 -20.29 -14.02
N GLN A 138 -2.54 -19.37 -13.82
CA GLN A 138 -1.12 -19.70 -13.66
C GLN A 138 -0.79 -20.24 -12.27
N ILE A 139 -1.61 -19.92 -11.27
CA ILE A 139 -1.39 -20.26 -9.85
C ILE A 139 -2.22 -21.45 -9.40
N LEU A 140 -3.42 -21.60 -9.97
CA LEU A 140 -4.28 -22.74 -9.70
C LEU A 140 -3.70 -24.00 -10.36
N LYS A 141 -4.01 -25.16 -9.76
CA LYS A 141 -3.65 -26.46 -10.32
C LYS A 141 -4.30 -26.57 -11.70
N GLN A 142 -3.50 -26.83 -12.74
CA GLN A 142 -4.06 -27.18 -14.04
C GLN A 142 -4.81 -28.51 -13.95
N ASP A 143 -6.02 -28.53 -14.48
CA ASP A 143 -6.81 -29.75 -14.53
C ASP A 143 -6.12 -30.70 -15.51
N GLN A 144 -5.46 -31.74 -14.97
CA GLN A 144 -5.12 -32.88 -15.80
C GLN A 144 -6.45 -33.57 -16.04
N GLY A 145 -7.08 -33.22 -17.16
CA GLY A 145 -8.39 -33.72 -17.55
C GLY A 145 -8.50 -35.19 -17.24
N ALA A 146 -9.62 -35.57 -16.63
CA ALA A 146 -10.06 -36.95 -16.63
C ALA A 146 -9.95 -37.44 -18.08
N LYS A 147 -8.96 -38.31 -18.33
CA LYS A 147 -8.98 -39.17 -19.51
C LYS A 147 -10.18 -40.08 -19.28
N GLU A 148 -11.29 -39.74 -19.95
CA GLU A 148 -12.30 -40.74 -20.31
C GLU A 148 -11.68 -41.80 -21.22
#